data_AF-A0A843GV96-F1
#
_entry.id   AF-A0A843GV96-F1
#
_cell.length_a   1.000
_cell.length_b   1.000
_cell.length_c   1.000
_cell.angle_alpha   90.00
_cell.angle_beta   90.00
_cell.angle_gamma   90.00
#
_symmetry.space_group_name_H-M   'P 1'
#
loop_
_entity.id
_entity.type
_entity.pdbx_description
1 polymer ?
#
loop_
_entity_poly.entity_id
_entity_poly.type
_entity_poly.pdbx_seq_one_letter_code
_entity_poly.pdbx_strand_id
1 'polypeptide(L)' 'MKVLIMNIKENKTKRLQNVKTIMNRGYHFTVVFNDGNEIDYDFHEYDYFINH' A
#
# COMPACT_ATOMS: atom_id res chain seq x y z
N MET A 1 8.71 10.92 -6.53
CA MET A 1 7.79 9.82 -6.92
C MET A 1 7.65 8.90 -5.72
N LYS A 2 6.47 8.74 -5.14
CA LYS A 2 6.30 7.90 -3.93
C LYS A 2 6.25 6.43 -4.30
N VAL A 3 6.92 5.62 -3.48
CA VAL A 3 6.92 4.16 -3.58
C VAL A 3 6.43 3.61 -2.26
N LEU A 4 5.42 2.75 -2.31
CA LEU A 4 4.93 1.99 -1.17
C LEU A 4 5.54 0.59 -1.21
N ILE A 5 6.15 0.20 -0.11
CA ILE A 5 6.68 -1.15 0.08
C ILE A 5 5.80 -1.84 1.12
N MET A 6 5.27 -3.00 0.76
CA MET A 6 4.41 -3.81 1.62
C MET A 6 5.08 -5.16 1.86
N ASN A 7 5.16 -5.57 3.12
CA ASN A 7 5.60 -6.88 3.55
C ASN A 7 4.38 -7.75 3.80
N ILE A 8 4.30 -8.86 3.09
CA ILE A 8 3.26 -9.88 3.26
C ILE A 8 3.74 -10.85 4.33
N LYS A 9 2.81 -11.39 5.12
CA LYS A 9 3.03 -12.40 6.18
C LYS A 9 3.79 -13.70 5.81
N GLU A 10 4.35 -13.79 4.60
CA GLU A 10 5.13 -14.92 4.09
C GLU A 10 6.53 -14.52 3.60
N ASN A 11 7.13 -13.44 4.15
CA ASN A 11 8.41 -12.88 3.67
C ASN A 11 8.40 -12.43 2.19
N LYS A 12 7.23 -12.19 1.61
CA LYS A 12 7.10 -11.63 0.26
C LYS A 12 7.00 -10.11 0.36
N THR A 13 7.83 -9.40 -0.39
CA THR A 13 7.77 -7.95 -0.49
C THR A 13 7.07 -7.55 -1.79
N LYS A 14 6.00 -6.76 -1.68
CA LYS A 14 5.30 -6.15 -2.83
C LYS A 14 5.64 -4.67 -2.89
N ARG A 15 6.10 -4.21 -4.05
CA ARG A 15 6.45 -2.81 -4.30
C ARG A 15 5.42 -2.17 -5.22
N LEU A 16 4.74 -1.15 -4.72
CA LEU A 16 3.79 -0.35 -5.48
C LEU A 16 4.43 1.01 -5.82
N GLN A 17 4.37 1.38 -7.09
CA GLN A 17 4.90 2.65 -7.60
C GLN A 17 3.75 3.58 -7.97
N ASN A 18 4.08 4.86 -8.23
CA ASN A 18 3.10 5.87 -8.61
C ASN A 18 1.97 6.06 -7.59
N VAL A 19 2.27 5.82 -6.31
CA VAL A 19 1.29 6.02 -5.23
C VAL A 19 1.09 7.52 -5.01
N LYS A 20 -0.17 7.95 -5.04
CA LYS A 20 -0.59 9.31 -4.72
C LYS A 20 -0.76 9.47 -3.22
N THR A 21 -1.58 8.61 -2.63
CA THR A 21 -1.89 8.62 -1.19
C THR A 21 -2.31 7.24 -0.69
N ILE A 22 -2.32 7.08 0.64
CA ILE A 22 -2.86 5.90 1.33
C ILE A 22 -3.95 6.41 2.29
N MET A 23 -5.11 5.76 2.27
CA MET A 23 -6.21 6.06 3.18
C MET A 23 -6.37 4.92 4.19
N ASN A 24 -6.27 5.23 5.48
CA ASN A 24 -6.58 4.26 6.54
C ASN A 24 -8.10 4.17 6.72
N ARG A 25 -8.65 2.95 6.69
CA ARG A 25 -10.08 2.66 6.85
C ARG A 25 -10.36 1.70 8.02
N GLY A 26 -9.54 1.79 9.07
CA GLY A 26 -9.66 0.95 10.27
C GLY A 26 -8.97 -0.39 10.09
N TYR A 27 -9.68 -1.38 9.53
CA TYR A 27 -9.19 -2.75 9.35
C TYR A 27 -8.49 -2.99 8.00
N HIS A 28 -8.63 -2.06 7.06
CA HIS A 28 -7.93 -2.08 5.77
C HIS A 28 -7.37 -0.69 5.43
N PHE A 29 -6.51 -0.64 4.42
CA PHE A 29 -6.05 0.61 3.82
C PHE A 29 -6.23 0.59 2.30
N THR A 30 -6.58 1.74 1.74
CA THR A 30 -6.72 1.93 0.29
C THR A 30 -5.49 2.66 -0.25
N VAL A 31 -4.86 2.10 -1.27
CA VAL A 31 -3.77 2.75 -2.02
C VAL A 31 -4.36 3.42 -3.24
N VAL A 32 -4.22 4.74 -3.33
CA VAL A 32 -4.66 5.54 -4.49
C VAL A 32 -3.43 5.85 -5.34
N PHE A 33 -3.52 5.55 -6.63
CA PHE A 33 -2.45 5.77 -7.60
C PHE A 33 -2.62 7.12 -8.32
N ASN A 34 -1.54 7.62 -8.93
CA ASN A 34 -1.58 8.90 -9.66
C ASN A 34 -2.47 8.86 -10.91
N ASP A 35 -2.76 7.68 -11.44
CA ASP A 35 -3.68 7.45 -12.56
C ASP A 35 -5.17 7.39 -12.14
N GLY A 36 -5.45 7.47 -10.83
CA GLY A 36 -6.80 7.41 -10.28
C GLY A 36 -7.30 6.00 -9.93
N ASN A 37 -6.49 4.96 -10.19
CA ASN A 37 -6.82 3.61 -9.73
C ASN A 37 -6.71 3.50 -8.20
N GLU A 38 -7.45 2.56 -7.64
CA GLU A 38 -7.48 2.27 -6.20
C GLU A 38 -7.37 0.76 -5.95
N ILE A 39 -6.64 0.37 -4.91
CA ILE A 39 -6.55 -1.03 -4.44
C ILE A 39 -6.66 -1.06 -2.93
N ASP A 40 -7.54 -1.91 -2.41
CA ASP A 40 -7.71 -2.16 -0.97
C ASP A 40 -6.84 -3.32 -0.48
N TYR A 41 -6.27 -3.16 0.72
CA TYR A 41 -5.43 -4.14 1.39
C TYR A 41 -5.81 -4.29 2.85
N ASP A 42 -5.87 -5.53 3.33
CA ASP A 42 -6.19 -5.84 4.72
C ASP A 42 -4.92 -5.79 5.61
N PHE A 43 -4.98 -5.11 6.76
CA PHE A 43 -3.86 -5.05 7.70
C PHE A 43 -3.50 -6.41 8.31
N HIS A 44 -4.42 -7.39 8.28
CA HIS A 44 -4.13 -8.74 8.79
C HIS A 44 -3.04 -9.46 7.99
N GLU A 45 -2.80 -9.04 6.74
CA GLU A 45 -1.88 -9.67 5.80
C GLU A 45 -0.65 -8.82 5.46
N TYR A 46 -0.76 -7.49 5.57
CA TYR A 46 0.24 -6.54 5.07
C TYR A 46 0.71 -5.55 6.15
N ASP A 47 2.02 -5.52 6.39
CA ASP A 47 2.71 -4.38 6.98
C ASP A 47 3.23 -3.47 5.86
N TYR A 48 3.21 -2.13 6.02
CA TYR A 48 3.69 -1.23 4.97
C TYR A 48 4.53 -0.05 5.47
N PHE A 49 5.42 0.44 4.60
CA PHE A 49 6.13 1.70 4.80
C PHE A 49 6.28 2.48 3.47
N ILE A 50 6.33 3.81 3.57
CA ILE A 50 6.41 4.71 2.42
C ILE A 50 7.82 5.28 2.35
N ASN A 51 8.50 5.12 1.22
CA ASN A 51 9.72 5.89 0.94
C ASN A 51 9.34 7.22 0.27
N HIS A 52 9.86 8.32 0.82
CA HIS A 52 9.68 9.69 0.31
C HIS A 52 10.72 10.02 -0.77
#